data_AF-N2BCQ5-F1
#
_entry.id   AF-N2BCQ5-F1
#
_cell.length_a   1.000
_cell.length_b   1.000
_cell.length_c   1.000
_cell.angle_alpha   90.00
_cell.angle_beta   90.00
_cell.angle_gamma   90.00
#
_symmetry.space_group_name_H-M   'P 1'
#
loop_
_entity.id
_entity.type
_entity.pdbx_description
1 polymer ?
#
loop_
_entity_poly.entity_id
_entity_poly.type
_entity_poly.pdbx_seq_one_letter_code
_entity_poly.pdbx_strand_id
1 'polypeptide(L)' 'MNKKVLIISTSPRKNGNSEMLADAFLNGAKDAGNSVEKISLYDKTIGHSAPEKAYEMGKGI' A
#
# COMPACT_ATOMS: atom_id res chain seq x y z
N MET A 1 10.81 19.31 2.13
CA MET A 1 10.79 18.59 0.83
C MET A 1 9.39 18.06 0.62
N ASN A 2 8.75 18.29 -0.52
CA ASN A 2 7.41 17.75 -0.83
C ASN A 2 7.56 16.44 -1.62
N LYS A 3 7.61 15.30 -0.92
CA LYS A 3 7.65 13.98 -1.58
C LYS A 3 6.22 13.48 -1.81
N LYS A 4 6.07 12.59 -2.80
CA LYS A 4 4.86 11.79 -2.98
C LYS A 4 5.05 10.44 -2.30
N VAL A 5 4.15 10.09 -1.39
CA VAL A 5 4.20 8.86 -0.61
C VAL A 5 2.92 8.06 -0.86
N LEU A 6 3.06 6.82 -1.28
CA LEU A 6 1.96 5.88 -1.43
C LEU A 6 2.10 4.77 -0.39
N ILE A 7 1.06 4.59 0.42
CA ILE A 7 0.99 3.54 1.43
C ILE A 7 0.01 2.49 0.93
N ILE A 8 0.46 1.23 0.83
CA ILE A 8 -0.40 0.09 0.52
C ILE A 8 -0.60 -0.70 1.80
N SER A 9 -1.81 -0.66 2.36
CA SER A 9 -2.15 -1.46 3.53
C SER A 9 -2.72 -2.81 3.11
N THR A 10 -2.07 -3.88 3.55
CA THR A 10 -2.52 -5.26 3.39
C THR A 10 -3.01 -5.86 4.71
N SER A 11 -3.30 -5.02 5.71
CA SER A 11 -3.83 -5.49 6.99
C SER A 11 -5.10 -6.31 6.76
N PRO A 12 -5.13 -7.60 7.12
CA PRO A 12 -6.30 -8.47 6.91
C PRO A 12 -7.42 -8.16 7.90
N ARG A 13 -7.16 -7.31 8.90
CA ARG A 13 -8.11 -6.87 9.91
C ARG A 13 -8.24 -5.36 9.85
N LYS A 14 -9.47 -4.88 9.72
CA LYS A 14 -9.79 -3.46 9.92
C LYS A 14 -9.44 -3.07 11.36
N ASN A 15 -8.81 -1.92 11.54
CA ASN A 15 -8.34 -1.41 12.84
C ASN A 15 -7.34 -2.34 13.56
N GLY A 16 -6.65 -3.25 12.85
CA GLY A 16 -5.55 -4.02 13.42
C GLY A 16 -4.30 -3.15 13.63
N ASN A 17 -3.33 -3.65 14.40
CA ASN A 17 -2.11 -2.91 14.73
C ASN A 17 -1.39 -2.34 13.49
N SER A 18 -1.29 -3.12 12.42
CA SER A 18 -0.64 -2.69 11.18
C SER A 18 -1.40 -1.56 10.47
N GLU A 19 -2.75 -1.59 10.51
CA GLU A 19 -3.57 -0.50 9.96
C GLU A 19 -3.38 0.79 10.76
N MET A 20 -3.40 0.70 12.10
CA MET A 20 -3.17 1.84 12.98
C MET A 20 -1.76 2.42 12.80
N LEU A 21 -0.76 1.58 12.60
CA LEU A 21 0.61 2.03 12.31
C LEU A 21 0.70 2.76 10.98
N ALA A 22 0.03 2.24 9.94
CA ALA A 22 -0.03 2.90 8.63
C ALA A 22 -0.72 4.27 8.72
N ASP A 23 -1.75 4.41 9.55
CA ASP A 23 -2.42 5.69 9.81
C ASP A 23 -1.52 6.68 10.54
N ALA A 24 -0.80 6.22 11.57
CA ALA A 24 0.16 7.06 12.29
C ALA A 24 1.27 7.57 11.35
N PHE A 25 1.79 6.70 10.49
CA PHE A 25 2.78 7.10 9.48
C PHE A 25 2.22 8.09 8.45
N LEU A 26 1.00 7.86 7.95
CA LEU A 26 0.32 8.78 7.04
C LEU A 26 0.20 10.18 7.65
N ASN A 27 -0.20 10.27 8.92
CA ASN A 27 -0.33 11.55 9.62
C ASN A 27 1.03 12.23 9.75
N GLY A 28 2.05 11.55 10.26
CA GLY A 28 3.40 12.13 10.40
C GLY A 28 4.01 12.55 9.07
N ALA A 29 3.78 11.80 7.99
CA ALA A 29 4.26 12.16 6.66
C ALA A 29 3.55 13.40 6.08
N LYS A 30 2.23 13.55 6.34
CA LYS A 30 1.47 14.76 5.98
C LYS A 30 1.97 15.98 6.78
N ASP A 31 2.18 15.82 8.08
CA ASP A 31 2.67 16.89 8.97
C ASP A 31 4.07 17.39 8.55
N ALA A 32 4.90 16.50 8.02
CA ALA A 32 6.20 16.85 7.43
C ALA A 32 6.11 17.56 6.05
N GLY A 33 4.91 17.83 5.54
CA GLY A 33 4.68 18.56 4.30
C GLY A 33 4.74 17.72 3.02
N ASN A 34 4.48 16.41 3.11
CA ASN A 34 4.44 15.50 1.95
C ASN A 34 3.01 15.29 1.42
N SER A 35 2.89 14.96 0.14
CA SER A 35 1.66 14.46 -0.47
C SER A 35 1.55 12.97 -0.23
N VAL A 36 0.57 12.55 0.56
CA VAL A 36 0.44 11.15 1.02
C VAL A 36 -0.92 10.58 0.66
N GLU A 37 -0.94 9.39 0.06
CA GLU A 37 -2.12 8.60 -0.24
C GLU A 37 -2.01 7.21 0.41
N LYS A 38 -3.13 6.69 0.94
CA LYS A 38 -3.22 5.32 1.43
C LYS A 38 -4.28 4.56 0.64
N ILE A 39 -3.89 3.40 0.11
CA ILE A 39 -4.78 2.42 -0.50
C ILE A 39 -4.85 1.21 0.42
N SER A 40 -6.06 0.85 0.88
CA SER A 40 -6.28 -0.37 1.65
C SER A 40 -6.75 -1.49 0.73
N LEU A 41 -6.17 -2.68 0.89
CA LEU A 41 -6.54 -3.89 0.16
C LEU A 41 -7.47 -4.80 0.98
N TYR A 42 -7.88 -4.38 2.18
CA TYR A 42 -8.68 -5.17 3.11
C TYR A 42 -9.95 -5.78 2.49
N ASP A 43 -10.64 -5.03 1.64
CA ASP A 43 -11.89 -5.41 0.97
C ASP A 43 -11.71 -5.75 -0.51
N LYS A 44 -10.46 -5.94 -0.96
CA LYS A 44 -10.13 -6.18 -2.35
C LYS A 44 -9.79 -7.65 -2.57
N THR A 45 -10.47 -8.28 -3.52
CA THR A 45 -10.05 -9.58 -4.05
C THR A 45 -8.92 -9.34 -5.03
N ILE A 46 -7.70 -9.74 -4.66
CA ILE A 46 -6.50 -9.57 -5.48
C ILE A 46 -5.95 -10.95 -5.81
N GLY A 47 -5.74 -11.19 -7.10
CA GLY A 47 -5.12 -12.44 -7.56
C GLY A 47 -3.68 -12.53 -7.08
N HIS A 48 -3.33 -13.65 -6.44
CA HIS A 48 -1.93 -13.98 -6.16
C HIS A 48 -1.35 -14.69 -7.39
N SER A 49 -0.41 -14.05 -8.09
CA SER A 49 0.35 -14.70 -9.16
C SER A 49 1.58 -15.39 -8.58
N ALA A 50 1.74 -16.68 -8.89
CA ALA A 50 3.02 -17.36 -8.70
C ALA A 50 4.10 -16.62 -9.50
N PRO A 51 5.35 -16.53 -9.01
CA PRO A 51 6.42 -15.74 -9.62
C PRO A 51 6.64 -16.09 -11.11
N GLU A 52 6.42 -17.35 -11.49
CA GLU A 52 6.55 -17.83 -12.87
C GLU A 52 5.55 -17.17 -13.84
N LYS A 53 4.31 -16.90 -13.38
CA LYS A 53 3.30 -16.21 -14.18
C LYS A 53 3.60 -14.72 -14.36
N ALA A 54 4.21 -14.08 -13.36
CA ALA A 54 4.56 -12.66 -13.43
C ALA A 54 5.69 -12.40 -14.44
N TYR A 55 6.69 -13.30 -14.51
CA TYR A 55 7.79 -13.19 -15.46
C TYR A 55 7.33 -13.31 -16.92
N GLU A 56 6.44 -14.27 -17.22
CA GLU A 56 5.91 -14.45 -18.58
C GLU A 56 5.02 -13.28 -19.04
N MET A 57 4.22 -12.68 -18.15
CA MET A 57 3.40 -11.52 -18.49
C MET A 57 4.25 -10.26 -18.80
N GLY A 58 5.45 -10.14 -18.23
CA GLY A 58 6.34 -9.00 -18.44
C GLY A 58 7.12 -9.01 -19.77
N LYS A 59 7.14 -10.13 -20.50
CA LYS A 59 7.81 -10.25 -21.82
C LYS A 59 6.97 -9.74 -22.99
N GLY A 60 5.69 -9.44 -22.76
CA GLY A 60 4.77 -8.96 -23.79
C GLY A 60 4.57 -7.44 -23.81
N ILE A 61 5.37 -6.67 -23.05
CA ILE A 61 5.35 -5.20 -23.00
C ILE A 61 6.62 -4.65 -23.62
#